data_AF-A0A352LW39-F1
#
_entry.id   AF-A0A352LW39-F1
#
_cell.length_a   1.000
_cell.length_b   1.000
_cell.length_c   1.000
_cell.angle_alpha   90.00
_cell.angle_beta   90.00
_cell.angle_gamma   90.00
#
_symmetry.space_group_name_H-M   'P 1'
#
loop_
_entity.id
_entity.type
_entity.pdbx_description
1 polymer ?
#
loop_
_entity_poly.entity_id
_entity_poly.type
_entity_poly.pdbx_seq_one_letter_code
_entity_poly.pdbx_strand_id
1 'polypeptide(L)'
;MNTSPPIAVVNIPGTFFGPHPGAKNVAATPGSLISTLLPNIMVIAAVIFFLIIIYYGFNMIVMSGRFQRGSPDDARELAKKRGILNSALFGFLLVIASYFILQILTVVTGINFMNPPVT
;
A
#
# COMPACT_ATOMS: atom_id res chain seq x y z
N MET A 1 24.26 -25.57 -48.47
CA MET A 1 22.86 -25.26 -48.11
C MET A 1 22.57 -25.96 -46.79
N ASN A 2 22.41 -25.22 -45.70
CA ASN A 2 21.97 -25.78 -44.41
C ASN A 2 20.82 -24.90 -43.90
N THR A 3 19.59 -25.25 -44.28
CA THR A 3 18.38 -24.61 -43.75
C THR A 3 17.86 -25.48 -42.62
N SER A 4 18.42 -25.29 -41.43
CA SER A 4 17.75 -25.74 -40.21
C SER A 4 16.38 -25.04 -40.15
N PRO A 5 15.27 -25.76 -39.89
CA PRO A 5 13.96 -25.14 -39.85
C PRO A 5 13.95 -24.05 -38.77
N PRO A 6 13.36 -22.87 -39.04
CA PRO A 6 13.24 -21.84 -38.03
C PRO A 6 12.37 -22.38 -36.90
N ILE A 7 13.00 -22.63 -35.76
CA ILE A 7 12.31 -22.92 -34.50
C ILE A 7 11.47 -21.67 -34.23
N ALA A 8 10.15 -21.80 -34.30
CA ALA A 8 9.25 -20.72 -33.96
C ALA A 8 9.42 -20.42 -32.47
N VAL A 9 10.27 -19.44 -32.16
CA VAL A 9 10.38 -18.89 -30.81
C VAL A 9 9.08 -18.14 -30.56
N VAL A 10 8.11 -18.83 -29.96
CA VAL A 10 6.89 -18.21 -29.46
C VAL A 10 7.33 -17.31 -28.31
N ASN A 11 7.41 -16.01 -28.59
CA ASN A 11 7.70 -15.00 -27.60
C ASN A 11 6.44 -14.81 -26.73
N ILE A 12 6.22 -15.75 -25.80
CA ILE A 12 5.07 -15.74 -24.87
C ILE A 12 4.90 -14.37 -24.20
N PRO A 13 5.98 -13.66 -23.78
CA PRO A 13 5.83 -12.32 -23.25
C PRO A 13 5.23 -11.32 -24.26
N GLY A 14 5.72 -11.31 -25.50
CA GLY A 14 5.28 -10.38 -26.55
C GLY A 14 3.88 -10.66 -27.12
N THR A 15 3.42 -11.92 -27.10
CA THR A 15 2.08 -12.29 -27.59
C THR A 15 0.98 -12.22 -26.53
N PHE A 16 1.29 -12.46 -25.25
CA PHE A 16 0.28 -12.41 -24.17
C PHE A 16 0.21 -11.04 -23.49
N PHE A 17 1.34 -10.33 -23.36
CA PHE A 17 1.40 -9.02 -22.75
C PHE A 17 1.64 -7.96 -23.82
N GLY A 18 0.71 -7.84 -24.77
CA GLY A 18 0.74 -6.85 -25.86
C GLY A 18 1.09 -5.42 -25.39
N PRO A 19 1.32 -4.46 -26.30
CA PRO A 19 2.07 -3.20 -26.09
C PRO A 19 1.38 -2.18 -25.15
N HIS A 20 1.08 -2.61 -23.94
CA HIS A 20 0.58 -1.84 -22.83
C HIS A 20 1.82 -1.34 -22.08
N PRO A 21 2.00 -0.01 -21.96
CA PRO A 21 3.18 0.59 -21.34
C PRO A 21 3.51 0.11 -19.91
N GLY A 22 2.54 -0.42 -19.18
CA GLY A 22 2.75 -1.02 -17.85
C GLY A 22 3.13 -2.51 -17.89
N ALA A 23 2.76 -3.27 -18.92
CA ALA A 23 3.09 -4.70 -19.03
C ALA A 23 4.60 -4.93 -19.24
N LYS A 24 5.25 -4.04 -19.99
CA LYS A 24 6.70 -4.08 -20.22
C LYS A 24 7.51 -4.05 -18.91
N ASN A 25 7.01 -3.32 -17.91
CA ASN A 25 7.69 -3.15 -16.63
C ASN A 25 7.35 -4.28 -15.64
N VAL A 26 6.20 -4.94 -15.82
CA VAL A 26 5.71 -6.03 -14.95
C VAL A 26 6.44 -7.34 -15.24
N ALA A 27 6.90 -7.55 -16.48
CA ALA A 27 7.48 -8.83 -16.93
C ALA A 27 9.00 -8.98 -16.71
N ALA A 28 9.73 -7.91 -16.38
CA ALA A 28 11.20 -7.94 -16.41
C ALA A 28 11.85 -8.45 -15.10
N THR A 29 11.32 -8.11 -13.92
CA THR A 29 11.93 -8.48 -12.62
C THR A 29 10.92 -8.28 -11.49
N PRO A 30 10.89 -9.13 -10.45
CA PRO A 30 10.06 -8.91 -9.26
C PRO A 30 10.20 -7.50 -8.69
N GLY A 31 11.42 -6.95 -8.64
CA GLY A 31 11.68 -5.59 -8.11
C GLY A 31 10.94 -4.46 -8.82
N SER A 32 10.64 -4.59 -10.12
CA SER A 32 9.91 -3.58 -10.90
C SER A 32 8.41 -3.52 -10.50
N LEU A 33 7.84 -4.66 -10.11
CA LEU A 33 6.47 -4.73 -9.59
C LEU A 33 6.35 -3.99 -8.27
N ILE A 34 7.29 -4.24 -7.34
CA ILE A 34 7.33 -3.56 -6.05
C ILE A 34 7.48 -2.06 -6.30
N SER A 35 8.43 -1.63 -7.13
CA SER A 35 8.69 -0.20 -7.35
C SER A 35 7.51 0.57 -7.95
N THR A 36 6.67 -0.10 -8.76
CA THR A 36 5.47 0.51 -9.35
C THR A 36 4.28 0.55 -8.37
N LEU A 37 4.08 -0.52 -7.60
CA LEU A 37 2.93 -0.66 -6.70
C LEU A 37 3.14 0.07 -5.37
N LEU A 38 4.37 0.08 -4.85
CA LEU A 38 4.72 0.60 -3.54
C LEU A 38 4.29 2.07 -3.32
N PRO A 39 4.58 3.03 -4.21
CA PRO A 39 4.15 4.42 -4.01
C PRO A 39 2.62 4.56 -4.00
N ASN A 40 1.92 3.85 -4.88
CA ASN A 40 0.46 3.87 -4.91
C ASN A 40 -0.15 3.31 -3.61
N ILE A 41 0.37 2.17 -3.13
CA ILE A 41 -0.10 1.55 -1.89
C ILE A 41 0.18 2.46 -0.69
N MET A 42 1.33 3.14 -0.65
CA MET A 42 1.65 4.09 0.42
C MET A 42 0.64 5.23 0.52
N VAL A 43 0.28 5.85 -0.61
CA VAL A 43 -0.72 6.92 -0.65
C VAL A 43 -2.09 6.41 -0.23
N ILE A 44 -2.52 5.25 -0.76
CA ILE A 44 -3.80 4.64 -0.42
C ILE A 44 -3.86 4.29 1.07
N ALA A 45 -2.80 3.69 1.62
CA ALA A 45 -2.71 3.34 3.03
C ALA A 45 -2.82 4.59 3.92
N ALA A 46 -2.07 5.66 3.61
CA ALA A 46 -2.12 6.91 4.36
C ALA A 46 -3.53 7.50 4.39
N VAL A 47 -4.22 7.55 3.25
CA VAL A 47 -5.59 8.06 3.15
C VAL A 47 -6.57 7.19 3.93
N ILE A 48 -6.49 5.86 3.81
CA ILE A 48 -7.37 4.93 4.52
C ILE A 48 -7.18 5.07 6.03
N PHE A 49 -5.95 5.04 6.52
CA PHE A 49 -5.67 5.19 7.96
C PHE A 49 -6.13 6.56 8.47
N PHE A 50 -5.96 7.62 7.70
CA PHE A 50 -6.45 8.96 8.05
C PHE A 50 -7.97 8.99 8.20
N LEU A 51 -8.71 8.41 7.24
CA LEU A 51 -10.17 8.34 7.31
C LEU A 51 -10.67 7.49 8.48
N ILE A 52 -10.00 6.38 8.77
CA ILE A 52 -10.30 5.53 9.94
C ILE A 52 -10.11 6.32 11.24
N ILE A 53 -8.97 6.99 11.42
CA ILE A 53 -8.69 7.75 12.64
C ILE A 53 -9.76 8.84 12.86
N ILE A 54 -10.13 9.57 11.81
CA ILE A 54 -11.19 10.58 11.89
C ILE A 54 -12.53 9.92 12.23
N TYR A 55 -12.94 8.90 11.47
CA TYR A 55 -14.25 8.26 11.67
C TYR A 55 -14.40 7.66 13.07
N TYR A 56 -13.43 6.85 13.51
CA TYR A 56 -13.46 6.20 14.82
C TYR A 56 -13.18 7.18 15.96
N GLY A 57 -12.34 8.19 15.74
CA GLY A 57 -12.06 9.26 16.70
C GLY A 57 -13.30 10.10 16.99
N PHE A 58 -14.00 10.57 15.96
CA PHE A 58 -15.27 11.29 16.12
C PHE A 58 -16.35 10.39 16.75
N ASN A 59 -16.47 9.13 16.32
CA ASN A 59 -17.43 8.20 16.91
C ASN A 59 -17.18 7.98 18.40
N MET A 60 -15.91 7.91 18.84
CA MET A 60 -15.56 7.77 20.25
C MET A 60 -15.99 8.98 21.06
N ILE A 61 -15.74 10.20 20.55
CA ILE A 61 -16.12 11.45 21.24
C ILE A 61 -17.64 11.58 21.33
N VAL A 62 -18.37 11.36 20.23
CA VAL A 62 -19.84 11.47 20.19
C VAL A 62 -20.50 10.45 21.12
N MET A 63 -19.99 9.21 21.18
CA MET A 63 -20.51 8.20 22.10
C MET A 63 -20.16 8.50 23.55
N SER A 64 -18.95 8.99 23.84
CA SER A 64 -18.54 9.32 25.22
C SER A 64 -19.44 10.37 25.89
N GLY A 65 -20.04 11.30 25.12
CA GLY A 65 -21.02 12.26 25.64
C GLY A 65 -22.40 11.66 25.95
N ARG A 66 -22.73 10.46 25.46
CA ARG A 66 -24.01 9.76 25.73
C ARG A 66 -23.88 8.68 26.81
N PHE A 67 -22.65 8.29 27.16
CA PHE A 67 -22.32 7.19 28.08
C PHE A 67 -22.46 7.56 29.57
N GLN A 68 -23.12 8.68 29.88
CA GLN A 68 -23.42 9.09 31.26
C GLN A 68 -24.46 8.17 31.96
N ARG A 69 -25.05 7.18 31.26
CA ARG A 69 -26.04 6.24 31.82
C ARG A 69 -25.51 4.80 31.92
N GLY A 70 -24.43 4.60 32.66
CA GLY A 70 -24.18 3.43 33.53
C GLY A 70 -24.49 2.00 33.04
N SER A 71 -24.58 1.73 31.74
CA SER A 71 -24.94 0.41 31.20
C SER A 71 -23.67 -0.39 30.89
N PRO A 72 -23.57 -1.68 31.28
CA PRO A 72 -22.36 -2.47 31.09
C PRO A 72 -21.97 -2.69 29.61
N ASP A 73 -22.95 -2.62 28.71
CA ASP A 73 -22.73 -2.74 27.26
C ASP A 73 -21.96 -1.54 26.68
N ASP A 74 -22.22 -0.34 27.22
CA ASP A 74 -21.55 0.88 26.82
C ASP A 74 -20.04 0.78 27.12
N ALA A 75 -19.65 0.40 28.34
CA ALA A 75 -18.25 0.26 28.72
C ALA A 75 -17.45 -0.67 27.77
N ARG A 76 -18.09 -1.75 27.29
CA ARG A 76 -17.49 -2.71 26.37
C ARG A 76 -17.29 -2.12 24.97
N GLU A 77 -18.27 -1.38 24.45
CA GLU A 77 -18.13 -0.69 23.17
C GLU A 77 -17.03 0.38 23.22
N LEU A 78 -16.93 1.13 24.32
CA LEU A 78 -15.90 2.15 24.47
C LEU A 78 -14.50 1.54 24.47
N ALA A 79 -14.30 0.43 25.18
CA ALA A 79 -13.05 -0.31 25.20
C ALA A 79 -12.67 -0.82 23.81
N LYS A 80 -13.64 -1.35 23.05
CA LYS A 80 -13.43 -1.80 21.66
C LYS A 80 -13.01 -0.64 20.75
N LYS A 81 -13.66 0.53 20.86
CA LYS A 81 -13.31 1.71 20.05
C LYS A 81 -11.93 2.26 20.37
N ARG A 82 -11.53 2.28 21.66
CA ARG A 82 -10.16 2.62 22.06
C ARG A 82 -9.13 1.65 21.48
N GLY A 83 -9.42 0.36 21.46
CA GLY A 83 -8.55 -0.65 20.83
C GLY A 83 -8.36 -0.41 19.33
N ILE A 84 -9.45 -0.11 18.61
CA ILE A 84 -9.40 0.22 17.17
C ILE A 84 -8.66 1.53 16.92
N LEU A 85 -8.83 2.53 17.78
CA LEU A 85 -8.12 3.80 17.64
C LEU A 85 -6.61 3.61 17.84
N ASN A 86 -6.21 2.83 18.84
CA ASN A 86 -4.79 2.51 19.07
C ASN A 86 -4.20 1.76 17.88
N SER A 87 -4.89 0.75 17.34
CA SER A 87 -4.39 0.01 16.18
C SER A 87 -4.30 0.88 14.93
N ALA A 88 -5.26 1.77 14.71
CA ALA A 88 -5.22 2.75 13.63
C ALA A 88 -4.05 3.73 13.78
N LEU A 89 -3.78 4.18 15.01
CA LEU A 89 -2.66 5.09 15.32
C LEU A 89 -1.31 4.41 15.10
N PHE A 90 -1.15 3.15 15.55
CA PHE A 90 0.02 2.34 15.27
C PHE A 90 0.19 2.05 13.77
N GLY A 91 -0.90 1.75 13.06
CA GLY A 91 -0.87 1.55 11.62
C GLY A 91 -0.45 2.80 10.85
N PHE A 92 -0.98 3.97 11.25
CA PHE A 92 -0.57 5.25 10.67
C PHE A 92 0.90 5.57 10.94
N LEU A 93 1.37 5.35 12.18
CA LEU A 93 2.78 5.51 12.52
C LEU A 93 3.68 4.54 11.73
N LEU A 94 3.22 3.31 11.48
CA LEU A 94 3.93 2.32 10.70
C LEU A 94 4.07 2.71 9.22
N VAL A 95 3.03 3.32 8.62
CA VAL A 95 3.12 3.87 7.25
C VAL A 95 4.16 4.99 7.18
N ILE A 96 4.16 5.91 8.16
CA ILE A 96 5.18 6.97 8.25
C ILE A 96 6.58 6.37 8.43
N ALA A 97 6.76 5.41 9.34
CA ALA A 97 8.03 4.73 9.55
C ALA A 97 8.50 4.02 8.27
N SER A 98 7.58 3.42 7.52
CA SER A 98 7.90 2.79 6.24
C SER A 98 8.38 3.81 5.20
N TYR A 99 7.79 5.01 5.15
CA TYR A 99 8.31 6.11 4.34
C TYR A 99 9.75 6.48 4.71
N PHE A 100 10.07 6.56 6.00
CA PHE A 100 11.46 6.80 6.44
C PHE A 100 12.43 5.70 5.98
N ILE A 101 12.03 4.44 6.06
CA ILE A 101 12.86 3.32 5.58
C ILE A 101 13.11 3.44 4.08
N LEU A 102 12.07 3.75 3.29
CA LEU A 102 12.21 3.93 1.84
C LEU A 102 13.04 5.16 1.47
N GLN A 103 12.96 6.23 2.27
CA GLN A 103 13.81 7.41 2.10
C GLN A 103 15.28 7.05 2.27
N ILE A 104 15.62 6.28 3.32
CA ILE A 104 16.98 5.82 3.56
C ILE A 104 17.46 4.90 2.42
N LEU A 105 16.63 3.95 1.99
CA LEU A 105 16.95 3.07 0.86
C LEU A 105 17.20 3.86 -0.42
N THR A 106 16.43 4.92 -0.68
CA THR A 106 16.62 5.81 -1.83
C THR A 106 17.97 6.53 -1.76
N VAL A 107 18.38 7.00 -0.57
CA VAL A 107 19.68 7.66 -0.37
C VAL A 107 20.86 6.70 -0.57
N VAL A 108 20.72 5.45 -0.11
CA VAL A 108 21.79 4.44 -0.20
C VAL A 108 21.91 3.84 -1.61
N THR A 109 20.78 3.57 -2.27
CA THR A 109 20.74 2.92 -3.59
C THR A 109 20.74 3.89 -4.77
N GLY A 110 20.40 5.16 -4.54
CA GLY A 110 20.24 6.17 -5.59
C GLY A 110 19.00 5.96 -6.47
N ILE A 111 18.16 4.97 -6.19
CA ILE A 111 16.95 4.65 -6.95
C ILE A 111 15.73 5.24 -6.26
N ASN A 112 14.96 6.05 -6.98
CA ASN A 112 13.72 6.63 -6.46
C ASN A 112 12.56 5.63 -6.54
N PHE A 113 12.28 4.96 -5.43
CA PHE A 113 11.13 4.04 -5.31
C PHE A 113 9.77 4.76 -5.23
N MET A 114 9.78 6.08 -5.01
CA MET A 114 8.58 6.92 -4.95
C MET A 114 8.16 7.49 -6.31
N ASN A 115 9.09 7.53 -7.29
CA ASN A 115 8.83 8.01 -8.64
C ASN A 115 9.75 7.26 -9.61
N PRO A 116 9.40 6.01 -9.99
CA PRO A 116 10.20 5.26 -10.95
C PRO A 116 10.20 6.01 -12.30
N PRO A 117 11.36 6.19 -12.94
CA PRO A 117 11.44 6.79 -14.27
C PRO A 117 10.60 5.97 -15.25
N VAL A 118 9.56 6.58 -15.83
CA VAL A 118 8.82 6.00 -16.95
C VAL A 118 9.62 6.24 -18.23
N THR A 119 10.56 5.35 -18.53
CA THR A 119 11.24 5.26 -19.83
C THR A 119 11.26 3.81 -20.29
#